data_AF-A0A8X6T7G5-F1
#
_entry.id   AF-A0A8X6T7G5-F1
#
_cell.length_a   1.000
_cell.length_b   1.000
_cell.length_c   1.000
_cell.angle_alpha   90.00
_cell.angle_beta   90.00
_cell.angle_gamma   90.00
#
_symmetry.space_group_name_H-M   'P 1'
#
loop_
_entity.id
_entity.type
_entity.pdbx_description
1 polymer ?
#
loop_
_entity_poly.entity_id
_entity_poly.type
_entity_poly.pdbx_seq_one_letter_code
_entity_poly.pdbx_strand_id
1 'polypeptide(L)'
;MLINIIETRIYCFFIDDSKSHKYRKSYPYKYPINVEELRHGKLVKPKPPDLYVDGRPVQNATTLGPYTEGSTFILDCRSSGGRPPPLITLWNGTRTLSAKSHVETTEDGASDVIVTARFVLSRWDLESRLECRVQSNATLAPMVKWIKLDIHGKCPFYEFTVLSSILF
;
A
#
# COMPACT_ATOMS: atom_id res chain seq x y z
N MET A 1 30.90 -35.61 28.83
CA MET A 1 31.96 -35.51 27.80
C MET A 1 31.38 -34.81 26.58
N LEU A 2 31.80 -33.55 26.32
CA LEU A 2 31.67 -32.76 25.07
C LEU A 2 30.21 -32.46 24.56
N ILE A 3 29.78 -31.25 24.14
CA ILE A 3 30.36 -30.18 23.27
C ILE A 3 30.40 -30.69 21.80
N ASN A 4 29.83 -30.07 20.74
CA ASN A 4 29.19 -28.76 20.54
C ASN A 4 28.24 -28.71 19.30
N ILE A 5 27.59 -27.54 19.10
CA ILE A 5 27.03 -26.89 17.87
C ILE A 5 27.76 -27.25 16.53
N ILE A 6 27.22 -27.19 15.28
CA ILE A 6 26.12 -26.42 14.63
C ILE A 6 25.55 -27.15 13.37
N GLU A 7 24.30 -26.88 12.94
CA GLU A 7 24.03 -26.19 11.63
C GLU A 7 22.55 -25.76 11.43
N THR A 8 22.34 -24.51 11.00
CA THR A 8 21.06 -24.02 10.44
C THR A 8 21.18 -24.00 8.92
N ARG A 9 20.19 -24.52 8.18
CA ARG A 9 20.08 -24.29 6.73
C ARG A 9 18.77 -23.63 6.34
N ILE A 10 18.86 -22.33 6.12
CA ILE A 10 17.86 -21.56 5.37
C ILE A 10 18.10 -21.87 3.88
N TYR A 11 17.12 -22.45 3.20
CA TYR A 11 17.17 -22.65 1.76
C TYR A 11 16.52 -21.48 1.03
N CYS A 12 17.32 -20.57 0.51
CA CYS A 12 16.89 -19.63 -0.51
C CYS A 12 16.80 -20.37 -1.86
N PHE A 13 15.59 -20.70 -2.30
CA PHE A 13 15.38 -21.08 -3.69
C PHE A 13 15.18 -19.85 -4.56
N PHE A 14 16.27 -19.43 -5.22
CA PHE A 14 16.16 -18.74 -6.50
C PHE A 14 15.75 -19.77 -7.56
N ILE A 15 14.71 -19.47 -8.33
CA ILE A 15 14.47 -20.09 -9.62
C ILE A 15 14.44 -18.95 -10.63
N ASP A 16 15.42 -18.97 -11.53
CA ASP A 16 15.59 -17.98 -12.60
C ASP A 16 14.86 -18.42 -13.88
N ASP A 17 14.78 -17.50 -14.84
CA ASP A 17 13.98 -17.50 -16.05
C ASP A 17 13.80 -18.86 -16.78
N SER A 18 12.55 -19.35 -16.78
CA SER A 18 11.81 -19.60 -18.03
C SER A 18 10.33 -19.94 -17.76
N LYS A 19 9.45 -19.48 -18.66
CA LYS A 19 7.96 -19.61 -18.62
C LYS A 19 7.24 -18.69 -17.63
N SER A 20 7.19 -17.41 -18.00
CA SER A 20 6.34 -16.37 -17.41
C SER A 20 4.83 -16.56 -17.68
N HIS A 21 4.24 -17.66 -17.17
CA HIS A 21 2.78 -17.79 -17.11
C HIS A 21 2.22 -16.83 -16.05
N LYS A 22 1.96 -15.60 -16.50
CA LYS A 22 1.48 -14.47 -15.71
C LYS A 22 0.04 -14.70 -15.24
N TYR A 23 -0.12 -15.40 -14.12
CA TYR A 23 -1.42 -15.57 -13.44
C TYR A 23 -1.95 -14.22 -12.96
N ARG A 24 -2.72 -13.54 -13.84
CA ARG A 24 -3.44 -12.32 -13.54
C ARG A 24 -4.59 -12.64 -12.58
N LYS A 25 -4.35 -12.59 -11.27
CA LYS A 25 -5.42 -12.56 -10.27
C LYS A 25 -6.21 -11.25 -10.41
N SER A 26 -7.31 -11.31 -11.15
CA SER A 26 -8.29 -10.23 -11.24
C SER A 26 -9.16 -10.24 -9.98
N TYR A 27 -8.95 -9.27 -9.10
CA TYR A 27 -9.92 -8.95 -8.07
C TYR A 27 -11.18 -8.36 -8.74
N PRO A 28 -12.39 -8.83 -8.39
CA PRO A 28 -13.61 -8.36 -9.06
C PRO A 28 -13.82 -6.87 -8.85
N TYR A 29 -14.11 -6.17 -9.95
CA TYR A 29 -14.38 -4.74 -9.98
C TYR A 29 -15.64 -4.44 -9.16
N LYS A 30 -15.48 -3.79 -7.99
CA LYS A 30 -16.53 -3.71 -6.96
C LYS A 30 -17.47 -2.50 -7.11
N TYR A 31 -17.74 -2.10 -8.34
CA TYR A 31 -18.70 -1.06 -8.72
C TYR A 31 -19.46 -1.51 -9.98
N PRO A 32 -20.79 -1.40 -10.06
CA PRO A 32 -21.48 -1.61 -11.31
C PRO A 32 -21.12 -0.48 -12.29
N ILE A 33 -20.37 -0.78 -13.35
CA ILE A 33 -20.25 0.14 -14.50
C ILE A 33 -21.57 0.04 -15.25
N ASN A 34 -22.37 1.11 -15.32
CA ASN A 34 -23.47 1.12 -16.27
C ASN A 34 -22.89 1.26 -17.69
N VAL A 35 -23.01 0.19 -18.48
CA VAL A 35 -22.43 0.10 -19.83
C VAL A 35 -23.06 1.12 -20.80
N GLU A 36 -24.27 1.59 -20.49
CA GLU A 36 -25.00 2.59 -21.27
C GLU A 36 -24.37 4.00 -21.15
N GLU A 37 -23.77 4.31 -20.00
CA GLU A 37 -23.15 5.61 -19.72
C GLU A 37 -21.89 5.84 -20.58
N LEU A 38 -21.18 4.77 -20.92
CA LEU A 38 -19.99 4.79 -21.78
C LEU A 38 -20.30 5.08 -23.25
N ARG A 39 -21.55 4.92 -23.72
CA ARG A 39 -21.91 5.11 -25.14
C ARG A 39 -22.11 6.57 -25.55
N HIS A 40 -22.36 7.47 -24.59
CA HIS A 40 -22.66 8.88 -24.87
C HIS A 40 -21.95 9.89 -23.93
N GLY A 41 -21.24 9.42 -22.89
CA GLY A 41 -20.53 10.29 -21.95
C GLY A 41 -19.16 10.76 -22.44
N LYS A 42 -18.87 12.06 -22.31
CA LYS A 42 -17.52 12.62 -22.52
C LYS A 42 -16.57 12.14 -21.42
N LEU A 43 -15.46 11.53 -21.80
CA LEU A 43 -14.39 11.17 -20.87
C LEU A 43 -13.72 12.43 -20.31
N VAL A 44 -13.53 12.49 -18.98
CA VAL A 44 -12.83 13.58 -18.30
C VAL A 44 -11.70 12.99 -17.46
N LYS A 45 -10.48 13.45 -17.72
CA LYS A 45 -9.28 13.04 -16.99
C LYS A 45 -9.36 13.62 -15.56
N PRO A 46 -9.27 12.78 -14.52
CA PRO A 46 -9.25 13.25 -13.14
C PRO A 46 -7.96 14.00 -12.80
N LYS A 47 -7.97 14.74 -11.68
CA LYS A 47 -6.76 15.33 -11.10
C LYS A 47 -5.78 14.24 -10.63
N PRO A 48 -4.46 14.49 -10.64
CA PRO A 48 -3.48 13.60 -10.01
C PRO A 48 -3.85 13.26 -8.56
N PRO A 49 -3.45 12.10 -8.01
CA PRO A 49 -3.76 11.73 -6.64
C PRO A 49 -3.26 12.79 -5.65
N ASP A 50 -4.03 13.09 -4.62
CA ASP A 50 -3.58 13.85 -3.45
C ASP A 50 -3.58 12.95 -2.22
N LEU A 51 -2.48 12.99 -1.46
CA LEU A 51 -2.20 12.12 -0.34
C LEU A 51 -2.45 12.87 0.98
N TYR A 52 -3.13 12.23 1.91
CA TYR A 52 -3.26 12.71 3.28
C TYR A 52 -2.88 11.61 4.27
N VAL A 53 -2.12 11.98 5.30
CA VAL A 53 -1.77 11.11 6.41
C VAL A 53 -2.34 11.70 7.68
N ASP A 54 -3.14 10.91 8.39
CA ASP A 54 -3.91 11.35 9.57
C ASP A 54 -4.69 12.66 9.33
N GLY A 55 -5.25 12.80 8.12
CA GLY A 55 -6.01 13.97 7.66
C GLY A 55 -5.19 15.18 7.20
N ARG A 56 -3.85 15.14 7.27
CA ARG A 56 -2.96 16.23 6.84
C ARG A 56 -2.41 15.96 5.43
N PRO A 57 -2.40 16.96 4.51
CA PRO A 57 -1.87 16.77 3.17
C PRO A 57 -0.35 16.53 3.21
N VAL A 58 0.15 15.61 2.39
CA VAL A 58 1.58 15.29 2.28
C VAL A 58 2.06 15.39 0.83
N GLN A 59 3.31 15.81 0.65
CA GLN A 59 3.90 15.96 -0.68
C GLN A 59 4.38 14.62 -1.25
N ASN A 60 4.46 14.54 -2.59
CA ASN A 60 4.99 13.37 -3.28
C ASN A 60 6.46 13.13 -2.88
N ALA A 61 6.89 11.87 -2.89
CA ALA A 61 8.26 11.43 -2.60
C ALA A 61 8.83 11.89 -1.23
N THR A 62 7.97 12.27 -0.29
CA THR A 62 8.37 12.69 1.07
C THR A 62 8.54 11.47 1.98
N THR A 63 9.54 11.52 2.87
CA THR A 63 9.69 10.55 3.96
C THR A 63 8.90 11.01 5.17
N LEU A 64 8.06 10.14 5.72
CA LEU A 64 7.28 10.39 6.93
C LEU A 64 7.76 9.50 8.07
N GLY A 65 7.94 10.10 9.25
CA GLY A 65 8.41 9.43 10.45
C GLY A 65 9.16 10.41 11.38
N PRO A 66 9.85 9.89 12.41
CA PRO A 66 9.94 8.46 12.73
C PRO A 66 8.64 7.93 13.35
N TYR A 67 8.09 6.85 12.78
CA TYR A 67 7.00 6.10 13.39
C TYR A 67 7.52 5.03 14.34
N THR A 68 6.70 4.63 15.31
CA THR A 68 7.00 3.47 16.18
C THR A 68 6.34 2.21 15.62
N GLU A 69 7.04 1.07 15.66
CA GLU A 69 6.41 -0.24 15.38
C GLU A 69 5.16 -0.45 16.25
N GLY A 70 4.09 -0.99 15.66
CA GLY A 70 2.78 -1.15 16.29
C GLY A 70 1.88 0.09 16.25
N SER A 71 2.37 1.24 15.75
CA SER A 71 1.50 2.42 15.54
C SER A 71 0.48 2.19 14.42
N THR A 72 -0.71 2.78 14.57
CA THR A 72 -1.75 2.75 13.51
C THR A 72 -1.51 3.89 12.55
N PHE A 73 -1.43 3.58 11.26
CA PHE A 73 -1.24 4.53 10.18
C PHE A 73 -2.51 4.63 9.32
N ILE A 74 -2.92 5.86 8.98
CA ILE A 74 -4.07 6.14 8.12
C ILE A 74 -3.60 6.89 6.88
N LEU A 75 -3.80 6.28 5.72
CA LEU A 75 -3.50 6.89 4.41
C LEU A 75 -4.79 7.10 3.63
N ASP A 76 -5.14 8.36 3.38
CA ASP A 76 -6.11 8.71 2.34
C ASP A 76 -5.38 8.99 1.03
N CYS A 77 -5.96 8.51 -0.07
CA CYS A 77 -5.68 9.06 -1.39
C CYS A 77 -6.98 9.55 -2.04
N ARG A 78 -6.93 10.75 -2.62
CA ARG A 78 -8.07 11.44 -3.22
C ARG A 78 -7.77 11.77 -4.68
N SER A 79 -8.77 11.67 -5.56
CA SER A 79 -8.66 12.11 -6.96
C SER A 79 -10.03 12.60 -7.41
N SER A 80 -10.07 13.81 -8.00
CA SER A 80 -11.32 14.54 -8.29
C SER A 80 -11.53 14.83 -9.77
N GLY A 81 -12.79 15.02 -10.17
CA GLY A 81 -13.22 15.43 -11.51
C GLY A 81 -13.09 14.34 -12.58
N GLY A 82 -13.05 13.06 -12.21
CA GLY A 82 -12.93 11.97 -13.19
C GLY A 82 -14.28 11.52 -13.73
N ARG A 83 -14.42 11.42 -15.06
CA ARG A 83 -15.62 10.87 -15.71
C ARG A 83 -15.23 9.78 -16.70
N PRO A 84 -15.66 8.52 -16.52
CA PRO A 84 -16.28 7.94 -15.31
C PRO A 84 -15.33 7.97 -14.09
N PRO A 85 -15.85 7.67 -12.87
CA PRO A 85 -15.05 7.63 -11.64
C PRO A 85 -13.75 6.79 -11.79
N PRO A 86 -12.60 7.33 -11.36
CA PRO A 86 -11.32 6.64 -11.49
C PRO A 86 -11.17 5.50 -10.47
N LEU A 87 -10.45 4.45 -10.88
CA LEU A 87 -10.02 3.40 -9.99
C LEU A 87 -8.78 3.87 -9.21
N ILE A 88 -8.92 4.04 -7.90
CA ILE A 88 -7.81 4.31 -6.99
C ILE A 88 -7.39 3.02 -6.28
N THR A 89 -6.09 2.73 -6.24
CA THR A 89 -5.52 1.60 -5.49
C THR A 89 -4.32 2.05 -4.65
N LEU A 90 -4.25 1.56 -3.40
CA LEU A 90 -3.15 1.79 -2.48
C LEU A 90 -2.24 0.57 -2.42
N TRP A 91 -0.93 0.80 -2.47
CA TRP A 91 0.10 -0.23 -2.53
C TRP A 91 1.18 0.01 -1.49
N ASN A 92 1.72 -1.06 -0.94
CA ASN A 92 2.97 -1.09 -0.19
C ASN A 92 3.92 -2.02 -0.94
N GLY A 93 4.86 -1.43 -1.68
CA GLY A 93 5.72 -2.16 -2.63
C GLY A 93 4.91 -2.96 -3.65
N THR A 94 4.96 -4.29 -3.57
CA THR A 94 4.24 -5.22 -4.46
C THR A 94 2.86 -5.64 -3.95
N ARG A 95 2.47 -5.26 -2.74
CA ARG A 95 1.21 -5.69 -2.09
C ARG A 95 0.16 -4.58 -2.14
N THR A 96 -1.06 -4.91 -2.52
CA THR A 96 -2.21 -4.01 -2.38
C THR A 96 -2.66 -3.92 -0.93
N LEU A 97 -2.92 -2.72 -0.43
CA LEU A 97 -3.47 -2.49 0.90
C LEU A 97 -5.00 -2.68 0.88
N SER A 98 -5.54 -3.23 1.96
CA SER A 98 -7.00 -3.25 2.19
C SER A 98 -7.46 -1.83 2.54
N ALA A 99 -8.43 -1.31 1.80
CA ALA A 99 -8.89 0.07 1.91
C ALA A 99 -10.40 0.18 1.73
N LYS A 100 -10.99 1.22 2.32
CA LYS A 100 -12.38 1.61 2.09
C LYS A 100 -12.40 2.69 1.01
N SER A 101 -13.38 2.62 0.10
CA SER A 101 -13.54 3.56 -0.99
C SER A 101 -14.88 4.31 -0.87
N HIS A 102 -14.83 5.63 -1.04
CA HIS A 102 -15.96 6.53 -1.15
C HIS A 102 -15.95 7.17 -2.53
N VAL A 103 -17.13 7.27 -3.16
CA VAL A 103 -17.30 7.90 -4.47
C VAL A 103 -18.43 8.90 -4.35
N GLU A 104 -18.16 10.14 -4.72
CA GLU A 104 -19.12 11.23 -4.78
C GLU A 104 -19.21 11.67 -6.24
N THR A 105 -20.43 11.81 -6.78
CA THR A 105 -20.65 12.22 -8.17
C THR A 105 -21.34 13.58 -8.17
N THR A 106 -20.75 14.54 -8.86
CA THR A 106 -21.28 15.90 -9.02
C THR A 106 -22.44 15.93 -10.02
N GLU A 107 -23.21 17.01 -10.01
CA GLU A 107 -24.32 17.23 -10.95
C GLU A 107 -23.89 17.17 -12.43
N ASP A 108 -22.64 17.55 -12.74
CA ASP A 108 -22.03 17.45 -14.07
C ASP A 108 -21.70 16.01 -14.52
N GLY A 109 -21.93 15.01 -13.65
CA GLY A 109 -21.58 13.61 -13.86
C GLY A 109 -20.07 13.33 -13.80
N ALA A 110 -19.28 14.22 -13.18
CA ALA A 110 -17.90 13.94 -12.80
C ALA A 110 -17.87 13.35 -11.39
N SER A 111 -16.88 12.51 -11.09
CA SER A 111 -16.77 11.85 -9.79
C SER A 111 -15.45 12.10 -9.09
N ASP A 112 -15.58 12.28 -7.78
CA ASP A 112 -14.51 12.43 -6.80
C ASP A 112 -14.42 11.12 -6.00
N VAL A 113 -13.21 10.55 -5.93
CA VAL A 113 -12.96 9.26 -5.31
C VAL A 113 -11.94 9.41 -4.20
N ILE A 114 -12.28 8.88 -3.03
CA ILE A 114 -11.44 8.85 -1.83
C ILE A 114 -11.24 7.41 -1.43
N VAL A 115 -9.99 6.99 -1.22
CA VAL A 115 -9.64 5.66 -0.74
C VAL A 115 -8.78 5.77 0.51
N THR A 116 -9.27 5.20 1.61
CA THR A 116 -8.64 5.22 2.93
C THR A 116 -8.16 3.82 3.33
N ALA A 117 -6.85 3.63 3.46
CA ALA A 117 -6.27 2.47 4.11
C ALA A 117 -5.96 2.79 5.58
N ARG A 118 -6.28 1.84 6.48
CA ARG A 118 -5.86 1.85 7.88
C ARG A 118 -5.15 0.54 8.17
N PHE A 119 -3.91 0.61 8.63
CA PHE A 119 -3.11 -0.57 8.96
C PHE A 119 -2.16 -0.26 10.13
N VAL A 120 -1.61 -1.32 10.72
CA VAL A 120 -0.63 -1.23 11.81
C VAL A 120 0.76 -1.37 11.20
N LEU A 121 1.66 -0.44 11.53
CA LEU A 121 3.03 -0.47 11.03
C LEU A 121 3.85 -1.56 11.70
N SER A 122 4.57 -2.34 10.89
CA SER A 122 5.52 -3.34 11.34
C SER A 122 6.96 -2.92 11.01
N ARG A 123 7.96 -3.53 11.66
CA ARG A 123 9.38 -3.36 11.29
C ARG A 123 9.69 -3.74 9.83
N TRP A 124 8.81 -4.49 9.17
CA TRP A 124 8.95 -4.89 7.76
C TRP A 124 8.50 -3.80 6.78
N ASP A 125 7.81 -2.76 7.27
CA ASP A 125 7.38 -1.60 6.49
C ASP A 125 8.43 -0.46 6.48
N LEU A 126 9.60 -0.69 7.10
CA LEU A 126 10.72 0.26 7.11
C LEU A 126 11.21 0.51 5.68
N GLU A 127 11.41 1.78 5.34
CA GLU A 127 11.73 2.27 3.99
C GLU A 127 10.71 1.92 2.90
N SER A 128 9.55 1.36 3.26
CA SER A 128 8.50 1.02 2.30
C SER A 128 7.98 2.27 1.59
N ARG A 129 7.69 2.10 0.30
CA ARG A 129 6.97 3.11 -0.50
C ARG A 129 5.49 2.77 -0.48
N LEU A 130 4.71 3.64 0.14
CA LEU A 130 3.27 3.61 0.03
C LEU A 130 2.87 4.40 -1.22
N GLU A 131 2.33 3.72 -2.23
CA GLU A 131 1.95 4.32 -3.50
C GLU A 131 0.43 4.39 -3.63
N CYS A 132 -0.08 5.57 -3.99
CA CYS A 132 -1.41 5.68 -4.56
C CYS A 132 -1.32 5.67 -6.07
N ARG A 133 -2.06 4.76 -6.71
CA ARG A 133 -2.16 4.65 -8.17
C ARG A 133 -3.59 4.93 -8.60
N VAL A 134 -3.78 5.96 -9.42
CA VAL A 134 -5.06 6.39 -9.99
C VAL A 134 -5.11 5.99 -11.46
N GLN A 135 -6.06 5.14 -11.83
CA GLN A 135 -6.27 4.67 -13.19
C GLN A 135 -7.64 5.13 -13.70
N SER A 136 -7.66 5.75 -14.88
CA SER A 136 -8.88 6.05 -15.64
C SER A 136 -8.74 5.56 -17.07
N ASN A 137 -9.87 5.36 -17.75
CA ASN A 137 -9.94 5.21 -19.21
C ASN A 137 -9.64 6.52 -19.95
N ALA A 138 -9.71 7.67 -19.27
CA ALA A 138 -9.25 8.97 -19.78
C ALA A 138 -7.71 9.18 -19.66
N THR A 139 -6.95 8.16 -19.23
CA THR A 139 -5.49 8.23 -19.02
C THR A 139 -4.76 7.05 -19.63
N LEU A 140 -3.71 7.31 -20.43
CA LEU A 140 -2.88 6.28 -21.06
C LEU A 140 -2.09 5.42 -20.06
N ALA A 141 -1.77 5.97 -18.89
CA ALA A 141 -1.01 5.33 -17.83
C ALA A 141 -1.54 5.76 -16.45
N PRO A 142 -1.38 4.94 -15.40
CA PRO A 142 -1.79 5.30 -14.05
C PRO A 142 -1.00 6.51 -13.54
N MET A 143 -1.68 7.46 -12.92
CA MET A 143 -1.04 8.57 -12.21
C MET A 143 -0.66 8.09 -10.81
N VAL A 144 0.60 8.30 -10.42
CA VAL A 144 1.15 7.77 -9.16
C VAL A 144 1.74 8.90 -8.31
N LYS A 145 1.38 8.95 -7.03
CA LYS A 145 2.14 9.63 -5.98
C LYS A 145 2.47 8.62 -4.88
N TRP A 146 3.59 8.82 -4.21
CA TRP A 146 4.05 7.94 -3.14
C TRP A 146 4.71 8.70 -1.99
N ILE A 147 4.81 8.05 -0.84
CA ILE A 147 5.55 8.48 0.35
C ILE A 147 6.42 7.33 0.85
N LYS A 148 7.56 7.65 1.50
CA LYS A 148 8.42 6.67 2.17
C LYS A 148 8.10 6.66 3.67
N LEU A 149 8.04 5.48 4.29
CA LEU A 149 7.98 5.36 5.74
C LEU A 149 9.37 5.25 6.37
N ASP A 150 9.56 5.95 7.48
CA ASP A 150 10.65 5.76 8.43
C ASP A 150 10.08 5.24 9.76
N ILE A 151 10.61 4.12 10.25
CA ILE A 151 10.05 3.34 11.35
C ILE A 151 11.16 2.92 12.30
N HIS A 152 11.10 3.41 13.53
CA HIS A 152 11.93 2.95 14.63
C HIS A 152 11.21 1.81 15.37
N GLY A 153 11.84 0.64 15.36
CA GLY A 153 11.49 -0.42 16.30
C GLY A 153 11.89 -0.01 17.72
N LYS A 154 11.04 -0.31 18.72
CA LYS A 154 11.55 -0.37 20.09
C LYS A 154 12.49 -1.58 20.15
N CYS A 155 13.75 -1.39 20.50
CA CYS A 155 14.60 -2.52 20.86
C CYS A 155 13.90 -3.30 21.98
N PRO A 156 13.56 -4.60 21.80
CA PRO A 156 13.18 -5.43 22.91
C PRO A 156 14.42 -5.57 23.79
N PHE A 157 14.42 -4.89 24.95
CA PHE A 157 15.45 -5.06 25.95
C PHE A 157 15.26 -6.45 26.56
N TYR A 158 16.01 -7.43 26.05
CA TYR A 158 16.02 -8.77 26.61
C TYR A 158 16.96 -8.77 27.83
N GLU A 159 16.41 -9.01 29.03
CA GLU A 159 17.23 -9.43 30.15
C GLU A 159 17.43 -10.95 30.06
N PHE A 160 18.65 -11.37 29.72
CA PHE A 160 19.05 -12.75 29.89
C PHE A 160 19.54 -12.97 31.33
N THR A 161 18.65 -13.43 32.20
CA THR A 161 19.04 -13.91 33.52
C THR A 161 19.87 -15.18 33.37
N VAL A 162 21.19 -15.06 33.53
CA VAL A 162 22.10 -16.21 33.46
C VAL A 162 21.95 -17.04 34.73
N LEU A 163 21.07 -18.05 34.69
CA LEU A 163 20.97 -19.04 35.76
C LEU A 163 22.24 -19.90 35.76
N SER A 164 23.20 -19.55 36.61
CA SER A 164 24.39 -20.37 36.86
C SER A 164 23.98 -21.63 37.66
N SER A 165 23.77 -22.73 36.95
CA SER A 165 23.67 -24.05 37.57
C SER A 165 25.02 -24.44 38.14
N ILE A 166 25.21 -24.28 39.45
CA ILE A 166 26.28 -24.95 40.18
C ILE A 166 25.97 -26.45 40.12
N LEU A 167 26.76 -27.19 39.33
CA LEU A 167 26.74 -28.65 39.34
C LEU A 167 27.51 -29.15 40.56
N PHE A 168 26.96 -30.20 41.19
CA PHE A 168 27.56 -30.94 42.30
C PHE A 168 28.79 -31.75 41.85
#